data_AF-A0A705VVS6-F1
#
_entry.id   AF-A0A705VVS6-F1
#
_cell.length_a   1.000
_cell.length_b   1.000
_cell.length_c   1.000
_cell.angle_alpha   90.00
_cell.angle_beta   90.00
_cell.angle_gamma   90.00
#
_symmetry.space_group_name_H-M   'P 1'
#
loop_
_entity.id
_entity.type
_entity.pdbx_description
1 polymer ?
#
loop_
_entity_poly.entity_id
_entity_poly.type
_entity_poly.pdbx_seq_one_letter_code
_entity_poly.pdbx_strand_id
1 'polypeptide(L)'
;MNPQATTTDELTFTRPQGELEKQVLTAEAVEFLTELVTRFTPKRNKLLAARIQQQQDIDNGKLPDFISETTSIRESNWQIRGIPADLQDRRVEITGPVERKMVINALNANVKVFMADFEDSLAPDWNKVIDGQINLRDAVNGTISYTNEAGKIYQLKPDPAVLICRVRGLHLPEKHVTWRGEAIPGSLFDFALYFFHNYKALLAKGSGPYFYLPKTQAWQEAAWWSEVFSYAEDRFNLPRGTIKATLLIETLPAVFQMDEILHALRDHIVGLNCGRWDYIFSYIKTLKNHPDRVLPDRQVVTMDKPFLSAYSRLLIKTCHKRGAFAMGGMAAFIPSKDVERNNQVLA
;
A
#
# COMPACT_ATOMS: atom_id res chain seq x y z
N MET A 1 28.32 -14.82 -27.31
CA MET A 1 28.46 -13.34 -27.30
C MET A 1 27.39 -12.82 -26.37
N ASN A 2 27.75 -12.35 -25.18
CA ASN A 2 26.78 -11.64 -24.34
C ASN A 2 26.43 -10.34 -25.06
N PRO A 3 25.15 -10.07 -25.37
CA PRO A 3 24.78 -8.77 -25.90
C PRO A 3 25.22 -7.70 -24.90
N GLN A 4 25.98 -6.73 -25.38
CA GLN A 4 26.41 -5.55 -24.62
C GLN A 4 25.14 -4.91 -24.03
N ALA A 5 25.01 -4.93 -22.70
CA ALA A 5 23.89 -4.30 -22.02
C ALA A 5 23.91 -2.80 -22.35
N THR A 6 22.88 -2.31 -23.04
CA THR A 6 22.74 -0.90 -23.37
C THR A 6 22.52 -0.10 -22.08
N THR A 7 23.17 1.05 -21.93
CA THR A 7 22.97 1.98 -20.81
C THR A 7 21.68 2.79 -20.96
N THR A 8 20.62 2.17 -21.51
CA THR A 8 19.35 2.86 -21.78
C THR A 8 18.67 3.25 -20.47
N ASP A 9 18.11 4.45 -20.46
CA ASP A 9 17.25 4.97 -19.40
C ASP A 9 15.77 4.94 -19.82
N GLU A 10 15.45 4.35 -20.97
CA GLU A 10 14.07 4.25 -21.47
C GLU A 10 13.37 2.94 -21.04
N LEU A 11 12.04 3.00 -20.98
CA LEU A 11 11.17 1.86 -20.70
C LEU A 11 10.69 1.22 -22.00
N THR A 12 10.58 -0.11 -22.00
CA THR A 12 9.99 -0.88 -23.09
C THR A 12 8.63 -1.44 -22.67
N PHE A 13 7.62 -1.30 -23.53
CA PHE A 13 6.27 -1.81 -23.29
C PHE A 13 6.02 -3.06 -24.14
N THR A 14 5.53 -4.14 -23.54
CA THR A 14 5.28 -5.41 -24.25
C THR A 14 3.85 -5.52 -24.79
N ARG A 15 2.96 -4.61 -24.37
CA ARG A 15 1.56 -4.56 -24.79
C ARG A 15 1.36 -3.45 -25.83
N PRO A 16 0.51 -3.67 -26.87
CA PRO A 16 0.11 -2.60 -27.75
C PRO A 16 -0.56 -1.46 -26.97
N GLN A 17 -0.26 -0.21 -27.32
CA GLN A 17 -0.88 0.96 -26.71
C GLN A 17 -2.21 1.26 -27.41
N GLY A 18 -3.28 0.62 -26.94
CA GLY A 18 -4.65 0.91 -27.36
C GLY A 18 -5.17 2.24 -26.82
N GLU A 19 -6.45 2.53 -27.07
CA GLU A 19 -7.07 3.80 -26.63
C GLU A 19 -7.12 3.94 -25.10
N LEU A 20 -7.26 2.84 -24.36
CA LEU A 20 -7.23 2.84 -22.89
C LEU A 20 -5.82 3.11 -22.37
N GLU A 21 -4.81 2.46 -22.94
CA GLU A 21 -3.41 2.71 -22.59
C GLU A 21 -3.04 4.17 -22.86
N LYS A 22 -3.42 4.76 -24.00
CA LYS A 22 -3.11 6.18 -24.31
C LYS A 22 -3.69 7.17 -23.31
N GLN A 23 -4.77 6.81 -22.61
CA GLN A 23 -5.36 7.65 -21.57
C GLN A 23 -4.56 7.67 -20.27
N VAL A 24 -3.79 6.61 -19.99
CA VAL A 24 -3.05 6.41 -18.74
C VAL A 24 -1.54 6.57 -18.95
N LEU A 25 -1.01 5.99 -20.02
CA LEU A 25 0.38 6.01 -20.44
C LEU A 25 0.61 7.14 -21.44
N THR A 26 0.22 8.36 -21.06
CA THR A 26 0.54 9.58 -21.79
C THR A 26 2.06 9.79 -21.80
N ALA A 27 2.58 10.58 -22.75
CA ALA A 27 4.03 10.85 -22.83
C ALA A 27 4.59 11.36 -21.49
N GLU A 28 3.89 12.29 -20.84
CA GLU A 28 4.29 12.89 -19.56
C GLU A 28 4.20 11.91 -18.39
N ALA A 29 3.18 11.03 -18.39
CA ALA A 29 3.06 9.98 -17.37
C ALA A 29 4.17 8.93 -17.51
N VAL A 30 4.52 8.57 -18.74
CA VAL A 30 5.61 7.63 -19.04
C VAL A 30 6.96 8.27 -18.71
N GLU A 31 7.17 9.54 -19.00
CA GLU A 31 8.38 10.28 -18.59
C GLU A 31 8.56 10.22 -17.07
N PHE A 32 7.54 10.59 -16.30
CA PHE A 32 7.59 10.53 -14.84
C PHE A 32 7.81 9.11 -14.30
N LEU A 33 7.12 8.10 -14.87
CA LEU A 33 7.34 6.70 -14.52
C LEU A 33 8.79 6.27 -14.80
N THR A 34 9.35 6.70 -15.94
CA THR A 34 10.73 6.40 -16.35
C THR A 34 11.74 6.99 -15.36
N GLU A 35 11.56 8.26 -14.97
CA GLU A 35 12.36 8.92 -13.94
C GLU A 35 12.36 8.13 -12.62
N LEU A 36 11.18 7.67 -12.17
CA LEU A 36 11.06 6.88 -10.94
C LEU A 36 11.74 5.52 -11.06
N VAL A 37 11.50 4.80 -12.16
CA VAL A 37 12.04 3.46 -12.38
C VAL A 37 13.58 3.50 -12.42
N THR A 38 14.16 4.38 -13.22
CA THR A 38 15.61 4.51 -13.39
C THR A 38 16.30 4.87 -12.07
N ARG A 39 15.71 5.79 -11.30
CA ARG A 39 16.26 6.27 -10.02
C ARG A 39 16.13 5.26 -8.89
N PHE A 40 14.98 4.62 -8.74
CA PHE A 40 14.62 3.90 -7.51
C PHE A 40 14.64 2.38 -7.61
N THR A 41 14.56 1.81 -8.82
CA THR A 41 14.63 0.36 -9.02
C THR A 41 15.95 -0.26 -8.51
N PRO A 42 17.14 0.34 -8.74
CA PRO A 42 18.38 -0.22 -8.21
C PRO A 42 18.39 -0.37 -6.68
N LYS A 43 17.87 0.63 -5.95
CA LYS A 43 17.79 0.59 -4.49
C LYS A 43 16.72 -0.39 -4.02
N ARG A 44 15.57 -0.46 -4.69
CA ARG A 44 14.55 -1.49 -4.45
C ARG A 44 15.12 -2.90 -4.58
N ASN A 45 15.93 -3.17 -5.61
CA ASN A 45 16.54 -4.49 -5.80
C ASN A 45 17.54 -4.83 -4.68
N LYS A 46 18.31 -3.85 -4.19
CA LYS A 46 19.17 -4.02 -3.01
C LYS A 46 18.36 -4.33 -1.75
N LEU A 47 17.20 -3.69 -1.56
CA LEU A 47 16.30 -3.99 -0.43
C LEU A 47 15.78 -5.43 -0.49
N LEU A 48 15.39 -5.92 -1.67
CA LEU A 48 14.98 -7.32 -1.84
C LEU A 48 16.13 -8.31 -1.57
N ALA A 49 17.35 -7.97 -1.99
CA ALA A 49 18.53 -8.77 -1.64
C ALA A 49 18.81 -8.76 -0.12
N ALA A 50 18.64 -7.61 0.54
CA ALA A 50 18.77 -7.52 1.99
C ALA A 50 17.74 -8.37 2.75
N ARG A 51 16.50 -8.50 2.23
CA ARG A 51 15.51 -9.43 2.80
C ARG A 51 16.01 -10.87 2.82
N ILE A 52 16.70 -11.30 1.76
CA ILE A 52 17.26 -12.67 1.67
C ILE A 52 18.31 -12.86 2.75
N GLN A 53 19.24 -11.91 2.91
CA GLN A 53 20.30 -12.00 3.92
C GLN A 53 19.72 -12.03 5.34
N GLN A 54 18.78 -11.13 5.65
CA GLN A 54 18.14 -11.10 6.98
C GLN A 54 17.38 -12.40 7.27
N GLN A 55 16.75 -13.00 6.26
CA GLN A 55 16.08 -14.29 6.43
C GLN A 55 17.07 -15.43 6.67
N GLN A 56 18.24 -15.42 6.01
CA GLN A 56 19.29 -16.41 6.26
C GLN A 56 19.82 -16.33 7.69
N ASP A 57 20.01 -15.13 8.22
CA ASP A 57 20.43 -14.94 9.62
C ASP A 57 19.41 -15.55 10.60
N ILE A 58 18.11 -15.34 10.33
CA ILE A 58 17.01 -15.92 11.14
C ILE A 58 16.99 -17.44 11.00
N ASP A 59 17.18 -17.97 9.78
CA ASP A 59 17.26 -19.41 9.54
C ASP A 59 18.45 -20.05 10.27
N ASN A 60 19.54 -19.31 10.46
CA ASN A 60 20.74 -19.71 11.20
C ASN A 60 20.61 -19.55 12.73
N GLY A 61 19.41 -19.26 13.25
CA GLY A 61 19.11 -19.23 14.68
C GLY A 61 19.03 -17.84 15.31
N LYS A 62 19.29 -16.76 14.55
CA LYS A 62 19.19 -15.39 15.07
C LYS A 62 17.74 -14.89 15.00
N LEU A 63 16.95 -15.17 16.04
CA LEU A 63 15.56 -14.68 16.12
C LEU A 63 15.50 -13.14 16.05
N PRO A 64 14.46 -12.57 15.41
CA PRO A 64 14.31 -11.12 15.29
C PRO A 64 14.02 -10.48 16.65
N ASP A 65 14.61 -9.31 16.87
CA ASP A 65 14.40 -8.45 18.04
C ASP A 65 14.58 -6.98 17.63
N PHE A 66 14.37 -6.05 18.57
CA PHE A 66 14.58 -4.62 18.35
C PHE A 66 16.04 -4.29 18.00
N ILE A 67 16.22 -3.28 17.15
CA ILE A 67 17.55 -2.82 16.69
C ILE A 67 18.23 -2.00 17.80
N SER A 68 19.41 -2.38 18.25
CA SER A 68 20.07 -1.70 19.38
C SER A 68 20.60 -0.32 18.97
N GLU A 69 21.10 -0.16 17.76
CA GLU A 69 21.72 1.06 17.24
C GLU A 69 20.73 2.24 17.09
N THR A 70 19.42 1.95 16.97
CA THR A 70 18.37 2.95 16.79
C THR A 70 17.63 3.33 18.09
N THR A 71 18.18 2.94 19.24
CA THR A 71 17.56 3.22 20.55
C THR A 71 17.28 4.71 20.78
N SER A 72 18.17 5.60 20.32
CA SER A 72 18.00 7.05 20.44
C SER A 72 16.75 7.58 19.69
N ILE A 73 16.35 6.94 18.58
CA ILE A 73 15.10 7.26 17.87
C ILE A 73 13.90 6.84 18.73
N ARG A 74 13.97 5.64 19.32
CA ARG A 74 12.88 5.10 20.13
C ARG A 74 12.67 5.85 21.42
N GLU A 75 13.73 6.35 22.04
CA GLU A 75 13.66 7.04 23.33
C GLU A 75 13.40 8.54 23.21
N SER A 76 13.74 9.16 22.08
CA SER A 76 13.52 10.60 21.86
C SER A 76 12.05 10.98 21.66
N ASN A 77 11.74 12.25 21.94
CA ASN A 77 10.42 12.85 21.74
C ASN A 77 10.34 13.48 20.34
N TRP A 78 9.53 12.88 19.48
CA TRP A 78 9.23 13.38 18.14
C TRP A 78 7.88 12.81 17.68
N GLN A 79 7.28 13.47 16.69
CA GLN A 79 6.03 13.06 16.05
C GLN A 79 6.13 13.15 14.52
N ILE A 80 5.18 12.50 13.84
CA ILE A 80 5.00 12.63 12.39
C ILE A 80 4.70 14.09 12.01
N ARG A 81 4.93 14.46 10.74
CA ARG A 81 4.76 15.84 10.25
C ARG A 81 3.34 16.37 10.42
N GLY A 82 2.34 15.51 10.28
CA GLY A 82 0.94 15.89 10.46
C GLY A 82 -0.02 15.11 9.55
N ILE A 83 -1.30 15.24 9.88
CA ILE A 83 -2.40 14.51 9.25
C ILE A 83 -3.37 15.55 8.63
N PRO A 84 -3.70 15.44 7.33
CA PRO A 84 -4.64 16.35 6.68
C PRO A 84 -6.06 16.17 7.24
N ALA A 85 -6.89 17.21 7.11
CA ALA A 85 -8.20 17.28 7.79
C ALA A 85 -9.12 16.11 7.45
N ASP A 86 -9.18 15.69 6.19
CA ASP A 86 -10.03 14.59 5.71
C ASP A 86 -9.54 13.19 6.14
N LEU A 87 -8.33 13.09 6.71
CA LEU A 87 -7.80 11.85 7.31
C LEU A 87 -7.87 11.84 8.85
N GLN A 88 -8.46 12.84 9.50
CA GLN A 88 -8.59 12.89 10.97
C GLN A 88 -9.72 12.01 11.53
N ASP A 89 -10.69 11.61 10.71
CA ASP A 89 -11.73 10.65 11.09
C ASP A 89 -11.72 9.46 10.12
N ARG A 90 -11.11 8.36 10.57
CA ARG A 90 -10.95 7.12 9.80
C ARG A 90 -11.56 5.92 10.52
N ARG A 91 -12.64 6.14 11.28
CA ARG A 91 -13.23 5.14 12.18
C ARG A 91 -13.62 3.82 11.51
N VAL A 92 -13.99 3.88 10.22
CA VAL A 92 -14.28 2.71 9.38
C VAL A 92 -13.77 3.00 7.97
N GLU A 93 -12.99 2.05 7.45
CA GLU A 93 -12.53 2.03 6.07
C GLU A 93 -13.05 0.77 5.37
N ILE A 94 -13.49 0.91 4.13
CA ILE A 94 -13.79 -0.24 3.26
C ILE A 94 -12.62 -0.48 2.33
N THR A 95 -12.31 -1.74 2.04
CA THR A 95 -11.27 -2.14 1.09
C THR A 95 -11.92 -2.86 -0.09
N GLY A 96 -11.41 -2.67 -1.30
CA GLY A 96 -11.96 -3.38 -2.45
C GLY A 96 -11.19 -3.16 -3.75
N PRO A 97 -11.53 -3.95 -4.77
CA PRO A 97 -10.86 -3.90 -6.06
C PRO A 97 -11.12 -2.58 -6.78
N VAL A 98 -10.25 -2.28 -7.74
CA VAL A 98 -10.34 -1.10 -8.64
C VAL A 98 -11.31 -1.28 -9.81
N GLU A 99 -12.21 -2.27 -9.75
CA GLU A 99 -13.26 -2.47 -10.75
C GLU A 99 -14.32 -1.36 -10.65
N ARG A 100 -14.79 -0.87 -11.79
CA ARG A 100 -15.57 0.36 -11.92
C ARG A 100 -16.83 0.38 -11.04
N LYS A 101 -17.65 -0.68 -11.07
CA LYS A 101 -18.86 -0.77 -10.25
C LYS A 101 -18.51 -0.86 -8.76
N MET A 102 -17.48 -1.62 -8.41
CA MET A 102 -17.02 -1.76 -7.02
C MET A 102 -16.48 -0.46 -6.43
N VAL A 103 -15.73 0.33 -7.21
CA VAL A 103 -15.26 1.67 -6.82
C VAL A 103 -16.45 2.58 -6.47
N ILE A 104 -17.48 2.64 -7.31
CA ILE A 104 -18.69 3.45 -7.05
C ILE A 104 -19.38 2.99 -5.76
N ASN A 105 -19.58 1.68 -5.59
CA ASN A 105 -20.29 1.16 -4.42
C ASN A 105 -19.50 1.41 -3.13
N ALA A 106 -18.18 1.26 -3.15
CA ALA A 106 -17.33 1.49 -1.99
C ALA A 106 -17.29 2.97 -1.59
N LEU A 107 -17.17 3.88 -2.55
CA LEU A 107 -17.21 5.33 -2.30
C LEU A 107 -18.57 5.80 -1.76
N ASN A 108 -19.66 5.11 -2.15
CA ASN A 108 -21.02 5.41 -1.71
C ASN A 108 -21.43 4.69 -0.41
N ALA A 109 -20.55 3.89 0.18
CA ALA A 109 -20.81 3.19 1.43
C ALA A 109 -20.78 4.16 2.62
N ASN A 110 -21.43 3.81 3.72
CA ASN A 110 -21.42 4.61 4.95
C ASN A 110 -20.11 4.37 5.73
N VAL A 111 -19.00 4.82 5.15
CA VAL A 111 -17.63 4.70 5.68
C VAL A 111 -16.89 6.01 5.46
N LYS A 112 -15.75 6.18 6.14
CA LYS A 112 -14.95 7.40 6.00
C LYS A 112 -13.97 7.33 4.84
N VAL A 113 -13.43 6.13 4.59
CA VAL A 113 -12.37 5.91 3.63
C VAL A 113 -12.67 4.68 2.78
N PHE A 114 -12.34 4.75 1.50
CA PHE A 114 -12.22 3.61 0.60
C PHE A 114 -10.75 3.42 0.22
N MET A 115 -10.19 2.26 0.58
CA MET A 115 -8.91 1.80 0.07
C MET A 115 -9.12 1.01 -1.23
N ALA A 116 -8.82 1.65 -2.35
CA ALA A 116 -8.85 1.02 -3.67
C ALA A 116 -7.57 0.22 -3.91
N ASP A 117 -7.72 -1.04 -4.31
CA ASP A 117 -6.66 -2.02 -4.17
C ASP A 117 -6.11 -2.56 -5.50
N PHE A 118 -4.81 -2.36 -5.73
CA PHE A 118 -4.04 -3.01 -6.79
C PHE A 118 -3.23 -4.22 -6.29
N GLU A 119 -3.36 -4.59 -5.02
CA GLU A 119 -2.59 -5.64 -4.37
C GLU A 119 -3.41 -6.91 -4.13
N ASP A 120 -3.54 -7.41 -2.91
CA ASP A 120 -4.01 -8.78 -2.64
C ASP A 120 -5.44 -9.10 -3.09
N SER A 121 -6.32 -8.10 -3.26
CA SER A 121 -7.68 -8.32 -3.80
C SER A 121 -7.76 -8.22 -5.33
N LEU A 122 -6.64 -7.96 -6.01
CA LEU A 122 -6.53 -7.86 -7.46
C LEU A 122 -5.63 -8.97 -8.03
N ALA A 123 -6.15 -9.74 -8.98
CA ALA A 123 -5.30 -10.45 -9.93
C ALA A 123 -4.75 -9.42 -10.96
N PRO A 124 -3.43 -9.13 -11.00
CA PRO A 124 -2.88 -7.95 -11.67
C PRO A 124 -2.70 -8.16 -13.17
N ASP A 125 -3.79 -8.48 -13.87
CA ASP A 125 -3.84 -8.49 -15.32
C ASP A 125 -3.66 -7.08 -15.87
N TRP A 126 -2.93 -6.95 -17.00
CA TRP A 126 -2.63 -5.65 -17.63
C TRP A 126 -3.89 -4.78 -17.81
N ASN A 127 -4.95 -5.35 -18.39
CA ASN A 127 -6.18 -4.61 -18.63
C ASN A 127 -6.81 -4.14 -17.30
N LYS A 128 -6.79 -4.98 -16.25
CA LYS A 128 -7.36 -4.62 -14.95
C LYS A 128 -6.58 -3.50 -14.26
N VAL A 129 -5.25 -3.49 -14.38
CA VAL A 129 -4.43 -2.40 -13.79
C VAL A 129 -4.63 -1.09 -14.54
N ILE A 130 -4.68 -1.12 -15.88
CA ILE A 130 -4.96 0.08 -16.70
C ILE A 130 -6.38 0.59 -16.46
N ASP A 131 -7.38 -0.29 -16.50
CA ASP A 131 -8.78 0.06 -16.19
C ASP A 131 -8.91 0.60 -14.77
N GLY A 132 -8.18 0.04 -13.81
CA GLY A 132 -8.15 0.53 -12.45
C GLY A 132 -7.68 1.99 -12.36
N GLN A 133 -6.61 2.35 -13.07
CA GLN A 133 -6.13 3.74 -13.11
C GLN A 133 -7.16 4.68 -13.75
N ILE A 134 -7.83 4.24 -14.82
CA ILE A 134 -8.93 5.00 -15.45
C ILE A 134 -10.09 5.20 -14.46
N ASN A 135 -10.51 4.12 -13.79
CA ASN A 135 -11.61 4.16 -12.83
C ASN A 135 -11.30 5.10 -11.67
N LEU A 136 -10.09 5.06 -11.11
CA LEU A 136 -9.71 5.96 -10.03
C LEU A 136 -9.61 7.42 -10.49
N ARG A 137 -9.11 7.68 -11.70
CA ARG A 137 -9.12 9.04 -12.29
C ARG A 137 -10.53 9.60 -12.42
N ASP A 138 -11.44 8.81 -12.98
CA ASP A 138 -12.83 9.22 -13.13
C ASP A 138 -13.52 9.40 -11.76
N ALA A 139 -13.18 8.57 -10.77
CA ALA A 139 -13.70 8.69 -9.40
C ALA A 139 -13.19 9.97 -8.72
N VAL A 140 -11.91 10.31 -8.87
CA VAL A 140 -11.34 11.55 -8.34
C VAL A 140 -12.01 12.77 -8.96
N ASN A 141 -12.28 12.73 -10.27
CA ASN A 141 -12.95 13.80 -11.02
C ASN A 141 -14.48 13.86 -10.77
N GLY A 142 -15.05 12.90 -10.05
CA GLY A 142 -16.48 12.85 -9.76
C GLY A 142 -17.34 12.41 -10.94
N THR A 143 -16.74 11.87 -12.02
CA THR A 143 -17.42 11.53 -13.28
C THR A 143 -17.61 10.03 -13.48
N ILE A 144 -17.09 9.19 -12.57
CA ILE A 144 -17.26 7.75 -12.66
C ILE A 144 -18.75 7.35 -12.65
N SER A 145 -19.13 6.56 -13.65
CA SER A 145 -20.47 5.99 -13.77
C SER A 145 -20.40 4.59 -14.40
N TYR A 146 -21.39 3.76 -14.09
CA TYR A 146 -21.51 2.41 -14.63
C TYR A 146 -22.99 2.06 -14.87
N THR A 147 -23.30 1.46 -16.01
CA THR A 147 -24.64 0.92 -16.31
C THR A 147 -24.54 -0.58 -16.45
N ASN A 148 -25.33 -1.33 -15.69
CA ASN A 148 -25.34 -2.79 -15.81
C ASN A 148 -26.23 -3.26 -16.99
N GLU A 149 -26.20 -4.55 -17.28
CA GLU A 149 -26.99 -5.18 -18.36
C GLU A 149 -28.51 -4.96 -18.19
N ALA A 150 -28.99 -4.80 -16.96
CA ALA A 150 -30.39 -4.51 -16.66
C ALA A 150 -30.76 -3.02 -16.81
N GLY A 151 -29.84 -2.17 -17.28
CA GLY A 151 -30.06 -0.73 -17.47
C GLY A 151 -29.97 0.11 -16.19
N LYS A 152 -29.62 -0.49 -15.04
CA LYS A 152 -29.44 0.25 -13.79
C LYS A 152 -28.12 1.02 -13.82
N ILE A 153 -28.22 2.34 -13.63
CA ILE A 153 -27.10 3.27 -13.56
C ILE A 153 -26.60 3.39 -12.11
N TYR A 154 -25.28 3.42 -11.95
CA TYR A 154 -24.55 3.64 -10.71
C TYR A 154 -23.69 4.90 -10.89
N GLN A 155 -23.81 5.85 -9.97
CA GLN A 155 -23.09 7.11 -9.93
C GLN A 155 -22.69 7.44 -8.49
N LEU A 156 -21.74 8.36 -8.31
CA LEU A 156 -21.37 8.83 -6.97
C LEU A 156 -22.50 9.64 -6.34
N LYS A 157 -22.69 9.42 -5.04
CA LYS A 157 -23.49 10.27 -4.17
C LYS A 157 -22.70 11.54 -3.82
N PRO A 158 -23.36 12.60 -3.32
CA PRO A 158 -22.66 13.70 -2.66
C PRO A 158 -21.79 13.18 -1.52
N ASP A 159 -20.67 13.87 -1.29
CA ASP A 159 -19.71 13.59 -0.20
C ASP A 159 -19.26 12.10 -0.13
N PRO A 160 -18.68 11.54 -1.21
CA PRO A 160 -18.18 10.18 -1.19
C PRO A 160 -17.03 10.01 -0.18
N ALA A 161 -16.78 8.77 0.24
CA ALA A 161 -15.66 8.44 1.11
C ALA A 161 -14.31 8.92 0.55
N VAL A 162 -13.37 9.24 1.43
CA VAL A 162 -11.99 9.62 1.04
C VAL A 162 -11.32 8.44 0.34
N LEU A 163 -10.64 8.70 -0.78
CA LEU A 163 -9.98 7.66 -1.57
C LEU A 163 -8.50 7.51 -1.17
N ILE A 164 -8.07 6.27 -0.91
CA ILE A 164 -6.66 5.91 -0.69
C ILE A 164 -6.30 4.77 -1.65
N CYS A 165 -5.17 4.87 -2.34
CA CYS A 165 -4.71 3.84 -3.28
C CYS A 165 -3.72 2.87 -2.61
N ARG A 166 -4.03 1.57 -2.54
CA ARG A 166 -3.07 0.53 -2.15
C ARG A 166 -2.32 0.02 -3.37
N VAL A 167 -1.02 0.23 -3.38
CA VAL A 167 -0.10 -0.21 -4.45
C VAL A 167 0.37 -1.64 -4.22
N ARG A 168 0.84 -2.31 -5.28
CA ARG A 168 1.51 -3.61 -5.17
C ARG A 168 2.73 -3.54 -4.24
N GLY A 169 2.97 -4.62 -3.48
CA GLY A 169 4.13 -4.72 -2.60
C GLY A 169 5.46 -4.77 -3.35
N LEU A 170 6.56 -4.44 -2.64
CA LEU A 170 7.89 -4.28 -3.23
C LEU A 170 8.40 -5.49 -4.02
N HIS A 171 7.89 -6.70 -3.79
CA HIS A 171 8.36 -7.92 -4.45
C HIS A 171 7.70 -8.17 -5.82
N LEU A 172 6.59 -7.51 -6.14
CA LEU A 172 5.82 -7.79 -7.36
C LEU A 172 6.39 -7.04 -8.57
N PRO A 173 6.56 -7.74 -9.72
CA PRO A 173 6.92 -7.12 -10.99
C PRO A 173 5.68 -6.58 -11.72
N GLU A 174 5.85 -5.50 -12.48
CA GLU A 174 4.98 -5.17 -13.62
C GLU A 174 5.67 -5.67 -14.89
N LYS A 175 5.35 -6.90 -15.31
CA LYS A 175 6.04 -7.58 -16.41
C LYS A 175 5.76 -7.00 -17.79
N HIS A 176 4.73 -6.16 -17.94
CA HIS A 176 4.38 -5.57 -19.23
C HIS A 176 5.20 -4.31 -19.55
N VAL A 177 5.95 -3.81 -18.57
CA VAL A 177 6.86 -2.67 -18.72
C VAL A 177 8.23 -3.10 -18.20
N THR A 178 9.26 -2.95 -19.02
CA THR A 178 10.62 -3.36 -18.66
C THR A 178 11.59 -2.20 -18.75
N TRP A 179 12.63 -2.26 -17.91
CA TRP A 179 13.77 -1.36 -17.98
C TRP A 179 15.04 -2.23 -18.04
N ARG A 180 15.85 -2.01 -19.07
CA ARG A 180 17.05 -2.83 -19.36
C ARG A 180 16.74 -4.34 -19.41
N GLY A 181 15.58 -4.69 -19.96
CA GLY A 181 15.11 -6.07 -20.13
C GLY A 181 14.44 -6.69 -18.91
N GLU A 182 14.52 -6.06 -17.73
CA GLU A 182 13.92 -6.55 -16.49
C GLU A 182 12.58 -5.88 -16.19
N ALA A 183 11.64 -6.62 -15.64
CA ALA A 183 10.34 -6.07 -15.24
C ALA A 183 10.49 -4.97 -14.18
N ILE A 184 9.81 -3.84 -14.36
CA ILE A 184 9.85 -2.75 -13.39
C ILE A 184 9.10 -3.13 -12.09
N PRO A 185 9.35 -2.45 -10.96
CA PRO A 185 8.57 -2.69 -9.74
C PRO A 185 7.10 -2.30 -9.94
N GLY A 186 6.17 -3.22 -9.71
CA GLY A 186 4.73 -2.92 -9.75
C GLY A 186 4.34 -1.82 -8.77
N SER A 187 5.04 -1.75 -7.63
CA SER A 187 4.88 -0.69 -6.63
C SER A 187 5.12 0.72 -7.20
N LEU A 188 6.10 0.89 -8.09
CA LEU A 188 6.37 2.17 -8.74
C LEU A 188 5.35 2.46 -9.85
N PHE A 189 4.93 1.45 -10.60
CA PHE A 189 3.91 1.61 -11.64
C PHE A 189 2.58 2.11 -11.07
N ASP A 190 2.07 1.44 -10.03
CA ASP A 190 0.78 1.79 -9.42
C ASP A 190 0.83 3.16 -8.75
N PHE A 191 1.91 3.44 -8.02
CA PHE A 191 2.16 4.73 -7.38
C PHE A 191 2.21 5.86 -8.41
N ALA A 192 3.06 5.72 -9.43
CA ALA A 192 3.36 6.77 -10.39
C ALA A 192 2.09 7.22 -11.11
N LEU A 193 1.31 6.26 -11.61
CA LEU A 193 0.12 6.56 -12.40
C LEU A 193 -1.00 7.14 -11.53
N TYR A 194 -1.26 6.57 -10.35
CA TYR A 194 -2.29 7.13 -9.47
C TYR A 194 -1.91 8.53 -9.01
N PHE A 195 -0.65 8.76 -8.60
CA PHE A 195 -0.18 10.08 -8.23
C PHE A 195 -0.31 11.07 -9.39
N PHE A 196 0.30 10.76 -10.54
CA PHE A 196 0.42 11.65 -11.69
C PHE A 196 -0.94 12.15 -12.19
N HIS A 197 -1.90 11.24 -12.34
CA HIS A 197 -3.21 11.56 -12.90
C HIS A 197 -4.12 12.31 -11.92
N ASN A 198 -3.88 12.23 -10.60
CA ASN A 198 -4.87 12.64 -9.61
C ASN A 198 -4.41 13.75 -8.67
N TYR A 199 -3.12 13.99 -8.48
CA TYR A 199 -2.64 14.88 -7.41
C TYR A 199 -3.25 16.29 -7.51
N LYS A 200 -3.35 16.88 -8.71
CA LYS A 200 -3.93 18.22 -8.90
C LYS A 200 -5.41 18.27 -8.49
N ALA A 201 -6.21 17.33 -8.99
CA ALA A 201 -7.64 17.28 -8.72
C ALA A 201 -7.94 16.97 -7.24
N LEU A 202 -7.16 16.08 -6.63
CA LEU A 202 -7.25 15.77 -5.19
C LEU A 202 -6.96 17.01 -4.33
N LEU A 203 -5.87 17.72 -4.61
CA LEU A 203 -5.51 18.93 -3.88
C LEU A 203 -6.52 20.06 -4.08
N ALA A 204 -7.01 20.25 -5.31
CA ALA A 204 -7.99 21.29 -5.63
C ALA A 204 -9.32 21.14 -4.87
N LYS A 205 -9.71 19.91 -4.52
CA LYS A 205 -10.93 19.64 -3.73
C LYS A 205 -10.67 19.47 -2.23
N GLY A 206 -9.51 19.87 -1.73
CA GLY A 206 -9.16 19.83 -0.31
C GLY A 206 -8.80 18.46 0.24
N SER A 207 -8.52 17.49 -0.64
CA SER A 207 -7.98 16.17 -0.29
C SER A 207 -6.49 16.08 -0.70
N GLY A 208 -5.94 14.88 -0.87
CA GLY A 208 -4.55 14.71 -1.27
C GLY A 208 -4.21 13.34 -1.87
N PRO A 209 -3.02 13.19 -2.46
CA PRO A 209 -2.54 11.91 -2.99
C PRO A 209 -2.19 10.95 -1.86
N TYR A 210 -3.14 10.07 -1.51
CA TYR A 210 -3.03 9.17 -0.37
C TYR A 210 -2.80 7.72 -0.78
N PHE A 211 -1.93 7.03 -0.03
CA PHE A 211 -1.51 5.66 -0.31
C PHE A 211 -1.61 4.71 0.88
N TYR A 212 -1.85 3.44 0.58
CA TYR A 212 -1.61 2.32 1.47
C TYR A 212 -0.39 1.52 1.00
N LEU A 213 0.53 1.22 1.92
CA LEU A 213 1.80 0.55 1.63
C LEU A 213 1.84 -0.85 2.27
N PRO A 214 1.79 -1.93 1.47
CA PRO A 214 1.72 -3.28 2.02
C PRO A 214 3.09 -3.94 2.21
N LYS A 215 3.11 -4.98 3.03
CA LYS A 215 4.18 -6.00 3.14
C LYS A 215 5.60 -5.43 3.30
N THR A 216 5.72 -4.30 4.00
CA THR A 216 7.00 -3.72 4.43
C THR A 216 7.66 -4.65 5.46
N GLN A 217 8.98 -4.81 5.40
CA GLN A 217 9.76 -5.66 6.31
C GLN A 217 10.82 -4.90 7.11
N ALA A 218 11.24 -3.72 6.66
CA ALA A 218 12.32 -2.98 7.31
C ALA A 218 12.16 -1.46 7.17
N TRP A 219 12.73 -0.70 8.12
CA TRP A 219 12.65 0.76 8.08
C TRP A 219 13.35 1.37 6.86
N GLN A 220 14.35 0.70 6.29
CA GLN A 220 15.03 1.13 5.06
C GLN A 220 14.09 1.09 3.83
N GLU A 221 13.07 0.24 3.85
CA GLU A 221 12.03 0.21 2.82
C GLU A 221 11.07 1.38 2.98
N ALA A 222 10.74 1.77 4.23
CA ALA A 222 10.00 2.99 4.51
C ALA A 222 10.81 4.24 4.10
N ALA A 223 12.13 4.25 4.33
CA ALA A 223 13.02 5.31 3.84
C ALA A 223 13.04 5.39 2.31
N TRP A 224 13.06 4.26 1.61
CA TRP A 224 12.94 4.23 0.16
C TRP A 224 11.62 4.81 -0.35
N TRP A 225 10.50 4.51 0.31
CA TRP A 225 9.22 5.16 0.01
C TRP A 225 9.26 6.66 0.26
N SER A 226 9.88 7.11 1.35
CA SER A 226 10.07 8.53 1.66
C SER A 226 10.85 9.25 0.56
N GLU A 227 11.89 8.63 0.00
CA GLU A 227 12.65 9.17 -1.13
C GLU A 227 11.82 9.21 -2.43
N VAL A 228 11.03 8.17 -2.71
CA VAL A 228 10.12 8.11 -3.87
C VAL A 228 9.07 9.22 -3.79
N PHE A 229 8.42 9.38 -2.63
CA PHE A 229 7.44 10.43 -2.40
C PHE A 229 8.07 11.81 -2.45
N SER A 230 9.26 11.96 -1.85
CA SER A 230 9.98 13.22 -1.85
C SER A 230 10.31 13.68 -3.27
N TYR A 231 10.80 12.75 -4.09
CA TYR A 231 11.07 13.02 -5.49
C TYR A 231 9.81 13.42 -6.27
N ALA A 232 8.70 12.70 -6.07
CA ALA A 232 7.44 13.03 -6.72
C ALA A 232 6.93 14.42 -6.32
N GLU A 233 7.00 14.78 -5.04
CA GLU A 233 6.64 16.11 -4.56
C GLU A 233 7.53 17.19 -5.20
N ASP A 234 8.84 17.00 -5.17
CA ASP A 234 9.80 17.97 -5.71
C ASP A 234 9.61 18.15 -7.23
N ARG A 235 9.39 17.05 -7.97
CA ARG A 235 9.17 17.02 -9.43
C ARG A 235 7.96 17.84 -9.88
N PHE A 236 6.94 17.96 -9.02
CA PHE A 236 5.72 18.72 -9.29
C PHE A 236 5.57 19.95 -8.38
N ASN A 237 6.66 20.37 -7.73
CA ASN A 237 6.74 21.55 -6.88
C ASN A 237 5.67 21.57 -5.76
N LEU A 238 5.45 20.41 -5.14
CA LEU A 238 4.54 20.24 -4.01
C LEU A 238 5.31 20.39 -2.68
N PRO A 239 4.68 20.93 -1.63
CA PRO A 239 5.29 20.95 -0.30
C PRO A 239 5.64 19.54 0.20
N ARG A 240 6.75 19.40 0.94
CA ARG A 240 7.13 18.13 1.56
C ARG A 240 6.02 17.60 2.49
N GLY A 241 5.62 16.35 2.29
CA GLY A 241 4.56 15.71 3.07
C GLY A 241 3.16 16.01 2.55
N THR A 242 3.03 16.40 1.28
CA THR A 242 1.76 16.45 0.54
C THR A 242 1.22 15.05 0.28
N ILE A 243 2.09 14.12 -0.10
CA ILE A 243 1.75 12.70 -0.20
C ILE A 243 1.59 12.14 1.21
N LYS A 244 0.48 11.43 1.47
CA LYS A 244 0.27 10.74 2.76
C LYS A 244 0.17 9.23 2.59
N ALA A 245 0.76 8.49 3.53
CA ALA A 245 0.79 7.04 3.50
C ALA A 245 0.30 6.42 4.82
N THR A 246 -0.53 5.39 4.73
CA THR A 246 -0.78 4.44 5.82
C THR A 246 -0.05 3.14 5.50
N LEU A 247 0.70 2.59 6.46
CA LEU A 247 1.59 1.45 6.20
C LEU A 247 1.16 0.23 7.02
N LEU A 248 0.97 -0.92 6.37
CA LEU A 248 0.54 -2.14 7.04
C LEU A 248 1.73 -2.81 7.74
N ILE A 249 1.64 -3.00 9.06
CA ILE A 249 2.63 -3.81 9.80
C ILE A 249 2.17 -5.26 9.75
N GLU A 250 2.26 -5.86 8.58
CA GLU A 250 1.73 -7.21 8.32
C GLU A 250 2.84 -8.23 8.06
N THR A 251 4.05 -7.93 8.52
CA THR A 251 5.18 -8.86 8.50
C THR A 251 5.83 -8.95 9.87
N LEU A 252 6.34 -10.13 10.23
CA LEU A 252 7.04 -10.35 11.50
C LEU A 252 8.30 -9.48 11.63
N PRO A 253 9.14 -9.27 10.60
CA PRO A 253 10.27 -8.35 10.71
C PRO A 253 9.86 -6.89 11.01
N ALA A 254 8.72 -6.43 10.50
CA ALA A 254 8.29 -5.04 10.66
C ALA A 254 7.78 -4.70 12.07
N VAL A 255 7.26 -5.67 12.84
CA VAL A 255 6.78 -5.37 14.21
C VAL A 255 7.90 -4.90 15.14
N PHE A 256 9.14 -5.33 14.90
CA PHE A 256 10.32 -4.91 15.66
C PHE A 256 10.91 -3.56 15.22
N GLN A 257 10.33 -2.93 14.19
CA GLN A 257 10.86 -1.73 13.53
C GLN A 257 9.81 -0.64 13.34
N MET A 258 8.65 -0.72 14.02
CA MET A 258 7.53 0.20 13.79
C MET A 258 7.91 1.67 14.04
N ASP A 259 8.76 1.94 15.02
CA ASP A 259 9.13 3.31 15.38
C ASP A 259 10.14 3.89 14.38
N GLU A 260 11.09 3.08 13.93
CA GLU A 260 12.03 3.40 12.86
C GLU A 260 11.31 3.59 11.51
N ILE A 261 10.28 2.78 11.22
CA ILE A 261 9.42 2.94 10.04
C ILE A 261 8.68 4.29 10.09
N LEU A 262 8.05 4.62 11.22
CA LEU A 262 7.41 5.92 11.42
C LEU A 262 8.40 7.07 11.28
N HIS A 263 9.62 6.90 11.80
CA HIS A 263 10.66 7.93 11.72
C HIS A 263 11.16 8.12 10.29
N ALA A 264 11.45 7.03 9.58
CA ALA A 264 11.96 7.05 8.21
C ALA A 264 10.97 7.66 7.21
N LEU A 265 9.67 7.49 7.46
CA LEU A 265 8.59 8.02 6.63
C LEU A 265 7.87 9.22 7.28
N ARG A 266 8.48 9.88 8.28
CA ARG A 266 7.81 10.87 9.15
C ARG A 266 7.14 12.04 8.44
N ASP A 267 7.60 12.40 7.24
CA ASP A 267 7.01 13.48 6.45
C ASP A 267 5.67 13.08 5.82
N HIS A 268 5.52 11.80 5.48
CA HIS A 268 4.43 11.28 4.67
C HIS A 268 3.52 10.31 5.43
N ILE A 269 4.02 9.62 6.47
CA ILE A 269 3.23 8.61 7.18
C ILE A 269 2.17 9.24 8.08
N VAL A 270 0.97 8.67 8.09
CA VAL A 270 -0.16 9.09 8.94
C VAL A 270 -0.67 8.00 9.87
N GLY A 271 -0.26 6.75 9.66
CA GLY A 271 -0.71 5.64 10.50
C GLY A 271 -0.10 4.30 10.12
N LEU A 272 -0.23 3.36 11.05
CA LEU A 272 0.07 1.94 10.84
C LEU A 272 -1.21 1.11 10.97
N ASN A 273 -1.24 -0.05 10.31
CA ASN A 273 -2.38 -0.97 10.36
C ASN A 273 -2.03 -2.35 10.92
N CYS A 274 -2.95 -2.88 11.74
CA CYS A 274 -2.92 -4.26 12.19
C CYS A 274 -3.52 -5.23 11.15
N GLY A 275 -2.79 -6.30 10.80
CA GLY A 275 -3.28 -7.40 9.96
C GLY A 275 -3.23 -8.74 10.67
N ARG A 276 -4.14 -9.68 10.30
CA ARG A 276 -4.11 -11.05 10.83
C ARG A 276 -3.43 -12.01 9.85
N TRP A 277 -3.99 -12.19 8.67
CA TRP A 277 -3.60 -13.27 7.74
C TRP A 277 -2.18 -13.11 7.21
N ASP A 278 -1.83 -11.93 6.67
CA ASP A 278 -0.47 -11.67 6.20
C ASP A 278 0.55 -11.72 7.34
N TYR A 279 0.18 -11.25 8.54
CA TYR A 279 1.07 -11.27 9.69
C TYR A 279 1.41 -12.69 10.14
N ILE A 280 0.41 -13.58 10.31
CA ILE A 280 0.69 -14.97 10.69
C ILE A 280 1.32 -15.77 9.54
N PHE A 281 1.03 -15.43 8.28
CA PHE A 281 1.74 -15.95 7.12
C PHE A 281 3.22 -15.57 7.18
N SER A 282 3.53 -14.30 7.47
CA SER A 282 4.90 -13.85 7.66
C SER A 282 5.55 -14.51 8.86
N TYR A 283 4.84 -14.72 9.97
CA TYR A 283 5.38 -15.44 11.12
C TYR A 283 5.89 -16.82 10.72
N ILE A 284 5.06 -17.59 9.99
CA ILE A 284 5.42 -18.93 9.51
C ILE A 284 6.61 -18.87 8.55
N LYS A 285 6.60 -17.94 7.57
CA LYS A 285 7.72 -17.80 6.62
C LYS A 285 9.03 -17.41 7.31
N THR A 286 8.96 -16.47 8.23
CA THR A 286 10.13 -15.92 8.92
C THR A 286 10.74 -16.96 9.85
N LEU A 287 9.92 -17.77 10.51
CA LEU A 287 10.36 -18.79 11.47
C LEU A 287 10.31 -20.22 10.91
N LYS A 288 10.35 -20.38 9.58
CA LYS A 288 10.12 -21.66 8.88
C LYS A 288 11.05 -22.80 9.29
N ASN A 289 12.27 -22.50 9.75
CA ASN A 289 13.28 -23.49 10.15
C ASN A 289 13.34 -23.71 11.68
N HIS A 290 12.41 -23.11 12.44
CA HIS A 290 12.39 -23.20 13.91
C HIS A 290 11.31 -24.20 14.36
N PRO A 291 11.69 -25.44 14.74
CA PRO A 291 10.72 -26.52 15.02
C PRO A 291 9.82 -26.24 16.24
N ASP A 292 10.22 -25.33 17.13
CA ASP A 292 9.47 -24.86 18.29
C ASP A 292 8.46 -23.74 17.96
N ARG A 293 8.34 -23.33 16.69
CA ARG A 293 7.52 -22.18 16.24
C ARG A 293 6.37 -22.56 15.31
N VAL A 294 5.94 -23.81 15.31
CA VAL A 294 4.78 -24.26 14.54
C VAL A 294 3.48 -23.68 15.13
N LEU A 295 2.68 -23.03 14.29
CA LEU A 295 1.35 -22.54 14.68
C LEU A 295 0.30 -23.65 14.57
N PRO A 296 -0.74 -23.63 15.42
CA PRO A 296 -1.92 -24.50 15.25
C PRO A 296 -2.75 -24.03 14.04
N ASP A 297 -3.91 -24.66 13.86
CA ASP A 297 -4.89 -24.27 12.84
C ASP A 297 -5.10 -22.76 12.80
N ARG A 298 -4.92 -22.18 11.61
CA ARG A 298 -4.94 -20.73 11.40
C ARG A 298 -6.27 -20.08 11.85
N GLN A 299 -7.37 -20.84 11.84
CA GLN A 299 -8.70 -20.45 12.29
C GLN A 299 -8.72 -20.08 13.79
N VAL A 300 -7.95 -20.79 14.62
CA VAL A 300 -7.87 -20.56 16.07
C VAL A 300 -6.75 -19.59 16.48
N VAL A 301 -5.90 -19.17 15.53
CA VAL A 301 -4.90 -18.11 15.74
C VAL A 301 -5.56 -16.72 15.62
N THR A 302 -6.46 -16.44 16.56
CA THR A 302 -7.29 -15.21 16.63
C THR A 302 -6.53 -14.04 17.29
N MET A 303 -6.98 -12.80 17.07
CA MET A 303 -6.25 -11.59 17.52
C MET A 303 -6.10 -11.46 19.04
N ASP A 304 -6.91 -12.18 19.82
CA ASP A 304 -6.82 -12.26 21.28
C ASP A 304 -5.67 -13.14 21.79
N LYS A 305 -5.03 -13.96 20.93
CA LYS A 305 -3.89 -14.79 21.35
C LYS A 305 -2.72 -13.92 21.83
N PRO A 306 -1.93 -14.37 22.83
CA PRO A 306 -0.97 -13.51 23.53
C PRO A 306 -0.02 -12.71 22.62
N PHE A 307 0.56 -13.35 21.59
CA PHE A 307 1.50 -12.68 20.69
C PHE A 307 0.82 -11.68 19.74
N LEU A 308 -0.42 -11.93 19.31
CA LEU A 308 -1.19 -11.01 18.48
C LEU A 308 -1.72 -9.83 19.29
N SER A 309 -2.19 -10.08 20.52
CA SER A 309 -2.54 -9.03 21.48
C SER A 309 -1.34 -8.13 21.81
N ALA A 310 -0.14 -8.71 21.99
CA ALA A 310 1.08 -7.95 22.20
C ALA A 310 1.43 -7.09 20.98
N TYR A 311 1.35 -7.65 19.78
CA TYR A 311 1.51 -6.92 18.53
C TYR A 311 0.53 -5.72 18.42
N SER A 312 -0.77 -5.93 18.64
CA SER A 312 -1.76 -4.86 18.57
C SER A 312 -1.49 -3.76 19.60
N ARG A 313 -1.21 -4.11 20.86
CA ARG A 313 -0.92 -3.12 21.92
C ARG A 313 0.37 -2.35 21.66
N LEU A 314 1.41 -3.02 21.14
CA LEU A 314 2.67 -2.38 20.77
C LEU A 314 2.44 -1.39 19.61
N LEU A 315 1.71 -1.80 18.57
CA LEU A 315 1.40 -0.93 17.44
C LEU A 315 0.63 0.31 17.88
N ILE A 316 -0.41 0.15 18.69
CA ILE A 316 -1.20 1.27 19.26
C ILE A 316 -0.29 2.22 20.04
N LYS A 317 0.50 1.68 20.97
CA LYS A 317 1.40 2.48 21.81
C LYS A 317 2.39 3.27 20.97
N THR A 318 3.02 2.63 19.99
CA THR A 318 4.02 3.25 19.11
C THR A 318 3.37 4.33 18.23
N CYS A 319 2.23 4.06 17.59
CA CYS A 319 1.55 5.05 16.76
C CYS A 319 1.13 6.28 17.55
N HIS A 320 0.46 6.09 18.69
CA HIS A 320 -0.04 7.20 19.51
C HIS A 320 1.11 8.01 20.12
N LYS A 321 2.24 7.37 20.47
CA LYS A 321 3.45 8.08 20.88
C LYS A 321 3.92 9.08 19.81
N ARG A 322 3.78 8.72 18.53
CA ARG A 322 4.25 9.53 17.38
C ARG A 322 3.16 10.38 16.74
N GLY A 323 1.96 10.43 17.30
CA GLY A 323 0.83 11.20 16.75
C GLY A 323 0.26 10.61 15.46
N ALA A 324 0.45 9.31 15.21
CA ALA A 324 -0.05 8.59 14.04
C ALA A 324 -1.27 7.72 14.39
N PHE A 325 -2.08 7.37 13.38
CA PHE A 325 -3.19 6.42 13.53
C PHE A 325 -2.70 5.00 13.81
N ALA A 326 -3.45 4.29 14.65
CA ALA A 326 -3.34 2.84 14.85
C ALA A 326 -4.61 2.16 14.34
N MET A 327 -4.57 1.64 13.12
CA MET A 327 -5.73 1.03 12.48
C MET A 327 -5.89 -0.44 12.92
N GLY A 328 -7.15 -0.85 13.13
CA GLY A 328 -7.51 -2.24 13.45
C GLY A 328 -7.50 -3.17 12.22
N GLY A 329 -7.94 -4.42 12.43
CA GLY A 329 -8.01 -5.44 11.39
C GLY A 329 -9.28 -5.44 10.55
N MET A 330 -9.42 -6.46 9.71
CA MET A 330 -10.53 -6.64 8.76
C MET A 330 -11.67 -7.50 9.33
N ALA A 331 -12.92 -7.10 9.07
CA ALA A 331 -14.10 -7.94 9.16
C ALA A 331 -14.64 -8.22 7.73
N ALA A 332 -14.36 -9.42 7.20
CA ALA A 332 -14.59 -9.76 5.79
C ALA A 332 -15.93 -10.50 5.53
N PHE A 333 -16.92 -10.33 6.40
CA PHE A 333 -18.21 -10.99 6.24
C PHE A 333 -19.03 -10.33 5.13
N ILE A 334 -19.68 -11.14 4.30
CA ILE A 334 -20.65 -10.66 3.30
C ILE A 334 -22.06 -10.92 3.88
N PRO A 335 -22.88 -9.88 4.10
CA PRO A 335 -24.24 -10.05 4.60
C PRO A 335 -25.07 -10.98 3.70
N SER A 336 -25.87 -11.83 4.33
CA SER A 336 -26.81 -12.74 3.67
C SER A 336 -28.19 -12.09 3.51
N LYS A 337 -29.06 -12.69 2.67
CA LYS A 337 -30.51 -12.40 2.70
C LYS A 337 -31.19 -12.97 3.96
N ASP A 338 -30.53 -13.91 4.63
CA ASP A 338 -30.97 -14.53 5.87
C ASP A 338 -30.62 -13.64 7.08
N VAL A 339 -31.66 -13.14 7.76
CA VAL A 339 -31.55 -12.21 8.89
C VAL A 339 -30.99 -12.90 10.13
N GLU A 340 -31.30 -14.17 10.39
CA GLU A 340 -30.78 -14.88 11.57
C GLU A 340 -29.27 -15.08 11.45
N ARG A 341 -28.79 -15.42 10.26
CA ARG A 341 -27.37 -15.50 9.96
C ARG A 341 -26.66 -14.14 10.11
N ASN A 342 -27.31 -13.05 9.72
CA ASN A 342 -26.75 -11.71 9.91
C ASN A 342 -26.67 -11.32 11.40
N ASN A 343 -27.67 -11.69 12.20
CA ASN A 343 -27.65 -11.44 13.64
C ASN A 343 -26.49 -12.17 14.33
N GLN A 344 -26.17 -13.39 13.91
CA GLN A 344 -24.99 -14.13 14.40
C GLN A 344 -23.65 -13.49 14.02
N VAL A 345 -23.58 -12.80 12.89
CA VAL A 345 -22.36 -12.10 12.44
C VAL A 345 -22.15 -10.78 13.19
N LEU A 346 -23.23 -10.14 13.64
CA LEU A 346 -23.19 -8.88 14.37
C LEU A 346 -23.02 -9.05 15.89
N ALA A 347 -23.37 -10.22 16.42
CA ALA A 347 -23.17 -10.60 17.82
C ALA A 347 -21.70 -10.91 18.10
#